data_AF-A0A8C5AZE4-F1
#
_entry.id   AF-A0A8C5AZE4-F1
#
_cell.length_a   1.000
_cell.length_b   1.000
_cell.length_c   1.000
_cell.angle_alpha   90.00
_cell.angle_beta   90.00
_cell.angle_gamma   90.00
#
_symmetry.space_group_name_H-M   'P 1'
#
loop_
_entity.id
_entity.type
_entity.pdbx_description
1 polymer ?
#
loop_
_entity_poly.entity_id
_entity_poly.type
_entity_poly.pdbx_seq_one_letter_code
_entity_poly.pdbx_strand_id
1 'polypeptide(L)'
;MVACYPGDGTGYVCHVDNPNGDGRCITCIYYLNKDWDVQQHGGLLQIYPEGHNVVANIEPLFDRLLIFWSDRRNPHEVKPAYATRYAHTLMHTRSHTHGPVQPPPPLLAWGG
;
A
#
# COMPACT_ATOMS: atom_id res chain seq x y z
N MET A 1 -3.83 6.25 -11.15
CA MET A 1 -2.47 6.85 -11.19
C MET A 1 -1.52 5.78 -11.66
N VAL A 2 -0.80 5.98 -12.76
CA VAL A 2 0.32 5.10 -13.17
C VAL A 2 1.59 5.66 -12.56
N ALA A 3 2.41 4.82 -11.93
CA ALA A 3 3.69 5.21 -11.34
C ALA A 3 4.83 4.39 -11.96
N CYS A 4 5.96 5.07 -12.18
CA CYS A 4 7.22 4.50 -12.62
C CYS A 4 8.33 5.00 -11.68
N TYR A 5 8.98 4.09 -10.97
CA TYR A 5 10.23 4.38 -10.27
C TYR A 5 11.36 3.89 -11.18
N PRO A 6 12.21 4.76 -11.74
CA PRO A 6 13.11 4.39 -12.82
C PRO A 6 14.25 3.45 -12.40
N GLY A 7 14.49 3.26 -11.10
CA GLY A 7 15.64 2.56 -10.55
C GLY A 7 16.50 3.50 -9.71
N ASP A 8 17.82 3.29 -9.67
CA ASP A 8 18.80 4.16 -9.01
C ASP A 8 18.51 4.50 -7.55
N GLY A 9 17.88 3.57 -6.83
CA GLY A 9 17.51 3.74 -5.44
C GLY A 9 16.31 4.66 -5.22
N THR A 10 15.55 5.01 -6.27
CA THR A 10 14.30 5.76 -6.14
C THR A 10 13.28 4.97 -5.32
N GLY A 11 12.55 5.66 -4.47
CA GLY A 11 11.55 5.09 -3.58
C GLY A 11 10.55 6.15 -3.15
N TYR A 12 9.77 5.83 -2.13
CA TYR A 12 8.81 6.78 -1.57
C TYR A 12 8.79 6.64 -0.06
N VAL A 13 8.97 7.77 0.63
CA VAL A 13 9.07 7.83 2.09
C VAL A 13 7.79 7.32 2.76
N CYS A 14 7.92 6.91 4.03
CA CYS A 14 6.78 6.47 4.80
C CYS A 14 5.72 7.57 4.91
N HIS A 15 4.48 7.24 4.57
CA HIS A 15 3.35 8.17 4.55
C HIS A 15 2.04 7.43 4.78
N VAL A 16 0.97 8.19 4.99
CA VAL A 16 -0.42 7.71 5.01
C VAL A 16 -1.09 8.29 3.78
N ASP A 17 -1.83 7.46 3.02
CA ASP A 17 -2.51 7.91 1.81
C ASP A 17 -3.53 9.01 2.12
N ASN A 18 -4.39 8.79 3.11
CA ASN A 18 -5.40 9.72 3.58
C ASN A 18 -5.19 10.10 5.06
N PRO A 19 -4.27 11.03 5.37
CA PRO A 19 -3.95 11.38 6.75
C PRO A 19 -5.00 12.27 7.43
N ASN A 20 -5.82 12.97 6.64
CA ASN A 20 -6.67 14.09 7.06
C ASN A 20 -8.14 13.96 6.64
N GLY A 21 -8.57 12.82 6.10
CA GLY A 21 -9.97 12.54 5.79
C GLY A 21 -10.49 13.16 4.49
N ASP A 22 -9.73 13.11 3.40
CA ASP A 22 -10.12 13.64 2.08
C ASP A 22 -11.10 12.75 1.28
N GLY A 23 -11.74 11.79 1.95
CA GLY A 23 -12.71 10.86 1.35
C GLY A 23 -12.12 9.59 0.76
N ARG A 24 -10.81 9.48 0.53
CA ARG A 24 -10.17 8.21 0.09
C ARG A 24 -10.25 7.16 1.20
N CYS A 25 -10.80 5.99 0.90
CA CYS A 25 -11.00 4.95 1.90
C CYS A 25 -10.30 3.63 1.57
N ILE A 26 -10.16 3.29 0.29
CA ILE A 26 -9.43 2.10 -0.17
C ILE A 26 -8.36 2.50 -1.17
N THR A 27 -7.14 2.05 -0.94
CA THR A 27 -6.05 2.09 -1.90
C THR A 27 -5.91 0.71 -2.53
N CYS A 28 -5.88 0.68 -3.86
CA CYS A 28 -5.73 -0.52 -4.66
C CYS A 28 -4.53 -0.33 -5.59
N ILE A 29 -3.52 -1.20 -5.47
CA ILE A 29 -2.29 -1.15 -6.24
C ILE A 29 -2.20 -2.42 -7.09
N TYR A 30 -2.03 -2.26 -8.40
CA TYR A 30 -1.79 -3.34 -9.33
C TYR A 30 -0.35 -3.27 -9.85
N TYR A 31 0.41 -4.36 -9.67
CA TYR A 31 1.82 -4.42 -9.98
C TYR A 31 2.09 -5.06 -11.35
N LEU A 32 3.12 -4.54 -12.05
CA LEU A 32 3.37 -4.82 -13.47
C LEU A 32 4.78 -5.37 -13.74
N ASN A 33 5.47 -5.88 -12.72
CA ASN A 33 6.90 -6.19 -12.81
C ASN A 33 7.15 -7.70 -12.94
N LYS A 34 7.36 -8.16 -14.18
CA LYS A 34 7.68 -9.57 -14.47
C LYS A 34 9.07 -9.92 -13.95
N ASP A 35 9.22 -11.16 -13.50
CA ASP A 35 10.51 -11.72 -13.07
C ASP A 35 11.24 -10.86 -12.03
N TRP A 36 10.47 -10.22 -11.13
CA TRP A 36 11.00 -9.30 -10.13
C TRP A 36 11.71 -10.07 -9.01
N ASP A 37 13.04 -10.02 -8.98
CA ASP A 37 13.85 -10.46 -7.84
C ASP A 37 14.03 -9.31 -6.85
N VAL A 38 13.39 -9.41 -5.69
CA VAL A 38 13.47 -8.38 -4.64
C VAL A 38 14.87 -8.21 -4.04
N GLN A 39 15.70 -9.26 -4.03
CA GLN A 39 17.06 -9.19 -3.48
C GLN A 39 17.99 -8.37 -4.38
N GLN A 40 17.74 -8.40 -5.70
CA GLN A 40 18.51 -7.65 -6.68
C GLN A 40 17.90 -6.27 -6.97
N HIS A 41 16.58 -6.22 -7.12
CA HIS A 41 15.87 -5.04 -7.61
C HIS A 41 15.28 -4.17 -6.48
N GLY A 42 15.22 -4.65 -5.24
CA GLY A 42 14.61 -3.92 -4.13
C GLY A 42 13.12 -3.62 -4.35
N GLY A 43 12.69 -2.39 -4.06
CA GLY A 43 11.35 -1.89 -4.43
C GLY A 43 10.17 -2.43 -3.62
N LEU A 44 10.44 -2.99 -2.43
CA LEU A 44 9.42 -3.49 -1.50
C LEU A 44 8.46 -2.37 -1.10
N LEU A 45 7.18 -2.70 -1.01
CA LEU A 45 6.24 -1.91 -0.21
C LEU A 45 6.27 -2.46 1.23
N GLN A 46 6.55 -1.62 2.21
CA GLN A 46 6.47 -1.98 3.63
C GLN A 46 5.31 -1.27 4.30
N ILE A 47 4.52 -2.00 5.09
CA ILE A 47 3.38 -1.45 5.84
C ILE A 47 3.69 -1.45 7.35
N TYR A 48 3.40 -0.32 7.98
CA TYR A 48 3.65 0.04 9.37
C TYR A 48 2.32 0.45 10.04
N PRO A 49 1.56 -0.46 10.65
CA PRO A 49 0.42 -0.08 11.47
C PRO A 49 0.88 0.83 12.61
N GLU A 50 0.01 1.77 12.98
CA GLU A 50 0.33 2.76 14.02
C GLU A 50 0.83 2.10 15.32
N GLY A 51 2.01 2.52 15.78
CA GLY A 51 2.65 2.01 17.00
C GLY A 51 3.33 0.64 16.87
N HIS A 52 3.46 0.06 15.67
CA HIS A 52 4.01 -1.28 15.46
C HIS A 52 5.21 -1.27 14.49
N ASN A 53 6.05 -2.31 14.56
CA ASN A 53 7.09 -2.59 13.57
C ASN A 53 6.47 -2.98 12.22
N VAL A 54 7.29 -3.11 11.17
CA VAL A 54 6.86 -3.61 9.85
C VAL A 54 6.05 -4.90 10.02
N VAL A 55 4.79 -4.90 9.54
CA VAL A 55 3.93 -6.10 9.61
C VAL A 55 3.82 -6.82 8.27
N ALA A 56 4.17 -6.15 7.18
CA ALA A 56 4.10 -6.73 5.85
C ALA A 56 5.22 -6.17 4.95
N ASN A 57 5.88 -7.09 4.24
CA ASN A 57 6.77 -6.82 3.13
C ASN A 57 6.11 -7.33 1.86
N ILE A 58 5.73 -6.45 0.95
CA ILE A 58 5.02 -6.80 -0.28
C ILE A 58 5.94 -6.56 -1.47
N GLU A 59 6.32 -7.65 -2.12
CA GLU A 59 7.03 -7.62 -3.39
C GLU A 59 6.10 -7.13 -4.51
N PRO A 60 6.58 -6.27 -5.43
CA PRO A 60 5.78 -5.70 -6.50
C PRO A 60 5.66 -6.64 -7.72
N LEU A 61 5.29 -7.90 -7.48
CA LEU A 61 5.25 -8.94 -8.51
C LEU A 61 4.19 -8.67 -9.59
N PHE A 62 4.47 -9.05 -10.84
CA PHE A 62 3.50 -8.99 -11.94
C PHE A 62 2.17 -9.66 -11.59
N ASP A 63 1.07 -9.03 -12.01
CA ASP A 63 -0.32 -9.51 -11.85
C ASP A 63 -0.78 -9.60 -10.37
N ARG A 64 -0.04 -8.98 -9.44
CA ARG A 64 -0.47 -8.85 -8.05
C ARG A 64 -1.37 -7.63 -7.87
N LEU A 65 -2.57 -7.87 -7.36
CA LEU A 65 -3.46 -6.84 -6.81
C LEU A 65 -3.30 -6.76 -5.29
N LEU A 66 -2.99 -5.57 -4.77
CA LEU A 66 -2.91 -5.28 -3.35
C LEU A 66 -3.99 -4.27 -2.97
N ILE A 67 -4.75 -4.54 -1.91
CA ILE A 67 -5.83 -3.67 -1.43
C ILE A 67 -5.66 -3.44 0.07
N PHE A 68 -5.71 -2.18 0.51
CA PHE A 68 -5.65 -1.81 1.92
C PHE A 68 -6.40 -0.50 2.21
N TRP A 69 -6.66 -0.23 3.48
CA TRP A 69 -7.33 1.00 3.92
C TRP A 69 -6.41 2.19 3.76
N SER A 70 -6.89 3.27 3.14
CA SER A 70 -6.08 4.47 2.86
C SER A 70 -5.74 5.30 4.10
N ASP A 71 -6.38 5.07 5.24
CA ASP A 71 -6.18 5.88 6.44
C ASP A 71 -4.99 5.43 7.31
N ARG A 72 -4.88 6.01 8.51
CA ARG A 72 -3.79 5.82 9.47
C ARG A 72 -3.60 4.38 9.98
N ARG A 73 -4.46 3.44 9.57
CA ARG A 73 -4.23 2.01 9.81
C ARG A 73 -3.07 1.45 9.00
N ASN A 74 -2.73 2.04 7.85
CA ASN A 74 -1.68 1.54 6.95
C ASN A 74 -0.67 2.61 6.50
N PRO A 75 0.07 3.27 7.41
CA PRO A 75 1.29 3.95 7.03
C PRO A 75 2.21 3.01 6.25
N HIS A 76 2.77 3.46 5.14
CA HIS A 76 3.57 2.61 4.27
C HIS A 76 4.63 3.39 3.50
N GLU A 77 5.69 2.70 3.11
CA GLU A 77 6.77 3.25 2.29
C GLU A 77 7.09 2.33 1.11
N VAL A 78 7.67 2.89 0.06
CA VAL A 78 8.28 2.13 -1.02
C VAL A 78 9.80 2.20 -0.84
N LYS A 79 10.42 1.05 -0.57
CA LYS A 79 11.88 0.95 -0.44
C LYS A 79 12.58 1.26 -1.75
N PRO A 80 13.85 1.70 -1.70
CA PRO A 80 14.66 1.93 -2.89
C PRO A 80 14.53 0.79 -3.90
N ALA A 81 14.19 1.14 -5.14
CA ALA A 81 14.17 0.25 -6.29
C ALA A 81 15.44 0.47 -7.12
N TYR A 82 16.06 -0.61 -7.57
CA TYR A 82 17.28 -0.60 -8.38
C TYR A 82 17.06 -1.10 -9.81
N ALA A 83 15.81 -1.41 -10.14
CA ALA A 83 15.32 -1.62 -11.49
C ALA A 83 14.04 -0.81 -11.71
N THR A 84 13.62 -0.64 -12.95
CA THR A 84 12.40 0.12 -13.26
C THR A 84 11.16 -0.60 -12.72
N ARG A 85 10.47 0.03 -11.77
CA ARG A 85 9.28 -0.49 -11.07
C ARG A 85 8.02 0.23 -11.52
N TYR A 86 7.08 -0.52 -12.07
CA TYR A 86 5.77 -0.06 -12.51
C TYR A 86 4.65 -0.50 -11.56
N ALA A 87 3.71 0.40 -11.33
CA ALA A 87 2.47 0.11 -10.62
C ALA A 87 1.33 1.00 -11.14
N HIS A 88 0.10 0.51 -11.03
CA HIS A 88 -1.11 1.28 -11.26
C HIS A 88 -1.93 1.36 -9.97
N THR A 89 -2.12 2.56 -9.45
CA THR A 89 -2.87 2.82 -8.22
C THR A 89 -4.24 3.39 -8.53
N LEU A 90 -5.27 2.77 -7.97
CA LEU A 90 -6.66 3.23 -7.95
C LEU A 90 -7.04 3.51 -6.50
N MET A 91 -7.75 4.63 -6.25
CA MET A 91 -8.24 4.97 -4.92
C MET A 91 -9.75 5.08 -4.96
N HIS A 92 -10.44 4.29 -4.15
CA HIS A 92 -11.88 4.41 -3.97
C HIS A 92 -12.17 5.50 -2.94
N THR A 93 -12.99 6.46 -3.34
CA THR A 93 -13.47 7.53 -2.47
C THR A 93 -14.89 7.21 -2.00
N ARG A 94 -15.14 7.44 -0.71
CA ARG A 94 -16.47 7.32 -0.15
C ARG A 94 -17.23 8.62 -0.40
N SER A 95 -18.46 8.53 -0.89
CA SER A 95 -19.36 9.70 -0.96
C SER A 95 -19.83 10.10 0.44
N HIS A 96 -20.01 11.41 0.66
CA HIS A 96 -20.57 11.97 1.89
C HIS A 96 -22.01 11.50 2.20
N THR A 97 -22.67 10.77 1.30
CA THR A 97 -24.04 10.24 1.47
C THR A 97 -24.11 9.00 2.35
N HIS A 98 -22.98 8.37 2.67
CA HIS A 98 -22.93 7.25 3.61
C HIS A 98 -22.38 7.73 4.96
N GLY A 99 -23.15 7.56 6.04
CA GLY A 99 -22.80 7.97 7.42
C GLY A 99 -21.45 7.41 7.92
N PRO A 100 -20.91 7.81 9.08
CA PRO A 100 -19.52 7.55 9.48
C PRO A 100 -19.09 6.06 9.35
N VAL A 101 -17.81 5.82 9.02
CA VAL A 101 -17.24 4.46 9.00
C VAL A 101 -17.32 3.92 10.43
N GLN A 102 -18.09 2.84 10.65
CA GLN A 102 -17.99 2.15 11.92
C GLN A 102 -16.61 1.51 12.00
N PRO A 103 -15.91 1.60 13.15
CA PRO A 103 -14.65 0.90 13.33
C PRO A 103 -14.87 -0.58 13.01
N PRO A 104 -13.89 -1.26 12.38
CA PRO A 104 -13.99 -2.69 12.19
C PRO A 104 -14.26 -3.33 13.56
N PRO A 105 -15.14 -4.34 13.65
CA PRO A 105 -15.29 -5.07 14.90
C PRO A 105 -13.91 -5.55 15.34
N PRO A 106 -13.59 -5.50 16.65
CA PRO A 106 -12.35 -6.10 17.13
C PRO A 106 -12.27 -7.52 16.59
N LEU A 107 -11.10 -7.92 16.10
CA LEU A 107 -10.82 -9.26 15.59
C LEU A 107 -11.38 -10.28 16.60
N LEU A 108 -12.59 -10.78 16.34
CA LEU A 108 -13.07 -11.98 16.97
C LEU A 108 -12.15 -13.07 16.44
N ALA A 109 -11.24 -13.50 17.31
CA ALA A 109 -10.49 -14.71 17.13
C ALA A 109 -11.49 -15.81 16.76
N TRP A 110 -11.40 -16.33 15.53
CA TRP A 110 -12.00 -17.61 15.21
C TRP A 110 -11.21 -18.66 16.01
N GLY A 111 -11.69 -18.94 17.21
CA GLY A 111 -11.26 -20.04 18.05
C GLY A 111 -12.52 -20.76 18.54
N GLY A 112 -12.66 -22.02 18.17
CA GLY A 112 -13.78 -22.90 18.54
C GLY A 112 -14.32 -23.67 17.35
#